data_AF-A0A0D1I6X8-F1
#
_entry.id   AF-A0A0D1I6X8-F1
#
_cell.length_a   1.000
_cell.length_b   1.000
_cell.length_c   1.000
_cell.angle_alpha   90.00
_cell.angle_beta   90.00
_cell.angle_gamma   90.00
#
_symmetry.space_group_name_H-M   'P 1'
#
loop_
_entity.id
_entity.type
_entity.pdbx_description
1 polymer ?
#
loop_
_entity_poly.entity_id
_entity_poly.type
_entity_poly.pdbx_seq_one_letter_code
_entity_poly.pdbx_strand_id
1 'polypeptide(L)'
;MKKSTPFYIFIIIFLTFLELLVIEISSLIMFLADHTKKGDLSIGLVTEKAIDILQHPISAMSKLIAENNPIFYVGSAAVIIYTLIVLFKTPKEKQDWEAETKNQTHGSARYATDSEIFIPGKIEKVSKKQMLKQFKKSLKKGND
;
A
#
# COMPACT_ATOMS: atom_id res chain seq x y z
N MET A 1 -6.14 10.04 -16.34
CA MET A 1 -6.43 9.60 -14.95
C MET A 1 -7.12 8.24 -14.97
N LYS A 2 -6.38 7.16 -14.68
CA LYS A 2 -6.90 5.81 -14.35
C LYS A 2 -5.70 4.96 -13.86
N LYS A 3 -5.26 5.17 -12.62
CA LYS A 3 -4.17 4.40 -11.99
C LYS A 3 -4.42 4.16 -10.49
N SER A 4 -5.68 3.95 -10.09
CA SER A 4 -6.03 3.60 -8.69
C SER A 4 -6.42 2.13 -8.52
N THR A 5 -6.87 1.45 -9.57
CA THR A 5 -7.27 0.03 -9.55
C THR A 5 -6.21 -0.94 -9.01
N PRO A 6 -4.92 -0.89 -9.40
CA PRO A 6 -3.93 -1.83 -8.88
C PRO A 6 -3.66 -1.65 -7.38
N PHE A 7 -3.81 -0.43 -6.87
CA PHE A 7 -3.61 -0.13 -5.46
C PHE A 7 -4.71 -0.73 -4.59
N TYR A 8 -5.98 -0.62 -5.00
CA TYR A 8 -7.08 -1.26 -4.27
C TYR A 8 -7.03 -2.79 -4.34
N ILE A 9 -6.61 -3.36 -5.47
CA ILE A 9 -6.39 -4.82 -5.59
C ILE A 9 -5.30 -5.27 -4.62
N PHE A 10 -4.19 -4.53 -4.54
CA PHE A 10 -3.12 -4.82 -3.59
C PHE A 10 -3.62 -4.76 -2.14
N ILE A 11 -4.39 -3.72 -1.78
CA ILE A 11 -4.99 -3.62 -0.44
C ILE A 11 -5.84 -4.86 -0.16
N ILE A 12 -6.75 -5.24 -1.05
CA ILE A 12 -7.64 -6.39 -0.82
C ILE A 12 -6.81 -7.67 -0.61
N ILE A 13 -5.81 -7.93 -1.46
CA ILE A 13 -4.94 -9.11 -1.31
C ILE A 13 -4.20 -9.09 0.03
N PHE A 14 -3.65 -7.93 0.41
CA PHE A 14 -2.92 -7.78 1.66
C PHE A 14 -3.83 -7.98 2.88
N LEU A 15 -5.07 -7.50 2.83
CA LEU A 15 -6.04 -7.70 3.89
C LEU A 15 -6.47 -9.15 4.02
N THR A 16 -6.73 -9.83 2.90
CA THR A 16 -7.02 -11.27 2.92
C THR A 16 -5.85 -12.05 3.52
N PHE A 17 -4.60 -11.66 3.20
CA PHE A 17 -3.42 -12.28 3.79
C PHE A 17 -3.34 -12.05 5.31
N LEU A 18 -3.59 -10.83 5.79
CA LEU A 18 -3.61 -10.55 7.22
C LEU A 18 -4.71 -11.36 7.95
N GLU A 19 -5.89 -11.47 7.36
CA GLU A 19 -6.99 -12.26 7.95
C GLU A 19 -6.63 -13.76 8.02
N LEU A 20 -5.95 -14.30 7.00
CA LEU A 20 -5.44 -15.67 7.05
C LEU A 20 -4.46 -15.87 8.21
N LEU A 21 -3.57 -14.90 8.48
CA LEU A 21 -2.68 -14.97 9.65
C LEU A 21 -3.46 -14.95 10.97
N VAL A 22 -4.53 -14.16 11.06
CA VAL A 22 -5.39 -14.15 12.26
C VAL A 22 -6.05 -15.51 12.47
N ILE A 23 -6.59 -16.12 11.41
CA ILE A 23 -7.19 -17.46 11.46
C ILE A 23 -6.16 -18.50 11.91
N GLU A 24 -4.97 -18.47 11.32
CA GLU A 24 -3.86 -19.37 11.62
C GLU A 24 -3.46 -19.27 13.10
N ILE A 25 -3.12 -18.06 13.56
CA ILE A 25 -2.67 -17.82 14.93
C ILE A 25 -3.76 -18.20 15.94
N SER A 26 -5.02 -17.81 15.70
CA SER A 26 -6.12 -18.10 16.62
C SER A 26 -6.36 -19.61 16.75
N SER A 27 -6.33 -20.33 15.62
CA SER A 27 -6.51 -21.78 15.59
C SER A 27 -5.35 -22.52 16.23
N LEU A 28 -4.11 -22.10 15.95
CA LEU A 28 -2.91 -22.72 16.54
C LEU A 28 -2.84 -22.47 18.05
N ILE A 29 -3.17 -21.28 18.53
CA ILE A 29 -3.19 -21.02 19.98
C ILE A 29 -4.20 -21.93 20.69
N MET A 30 -5.39 -22.12 20.14
CA MET A 30 -6.36 -23.09 20.70
C MET A 30 -5.80 -24.51 20.68
N PHE A 31 -5.24 -24.93 19.54
CA PHE A 31 -4.67 -26.25 19.39
C PHE A 31 -3.55 -26.53 20.40
N LEU A 32 -2.65 -25.57 20.57
CA LEU A 32 -1.58 -25.61 21.56
C LEU A 32 -2.15 -25.67 22.97
N ALA A 33 -3.10 -24.80 23.31
CA ALA A 33 -3.71 -24.78 24.64
C ALA A 33 -4.37 -26.12 25.01
N ASP A 34 -4.99 -26.80 24.06
CA ASP A 34 -5.64 -28.09 24.27
C ASP A 34 -4.64 -29.26 24.38
N HIS A 35 -3.61 -29.30 23.55
CA HIS A 35 -2.61 -30.39 23.55
C HIS A 35 -1.54 -30.19 24.63
N THR A 36 -1.24 -28.96 25.04
CA THR A 36 -0.40 -28.71 26.21
C THR A 36 -1.06 -29.21 27.50
N LYS A 37 -2.40 -29.09 27.63
CA LYS A 37 -3.13 -29.66 28.78
C LYS A 37 -3.10 -31.19 28.80
N LYS A 38 -3.07 -31.82 27.63
CA LYS A 38 -3.05 -33.29 27.48
C LYS A 38 -1.65 -33.89 27.53
N GLY A 39 -0.60 -33.08 27.36
CA GLY A 39 0.80 -33.52 27.42
C GLY A 39 1.26 -34.30 26.19
N ASP A 40 0.51 -34.27 25.09
CA ASP A 40 0.75 -35.00 23.84
C ASP A 40 1.28 -34.11 22.70
N LEU A 41 1.80 -32.93 23.05
CA LEU A 41 2.24 -31.94 22.08
C LEU A 41 3.49 -32.42 21.32
N SER A 42 3.37 -32.52 20.00
CA SER A 42 4.46 -32.83 19.09
C SER A 42 4.56 -31.77 17.99
N ILE A 43 5.78 -31.46 17.55
CA ILE A 43 6.04 -30.53 16.44
C ILE A 43 5.36 -31.00 15.15
N GLY A 44 5.29 -32.32 14.93
CA GLY A 44 4.61 -32.91 13.77
C GLY A 44 3.12 -32.54 13.75
N LEU A 45 2.45 -32.66 14.90
CA LEU A 45 1.02 -32.34 15.04
C LEU A 45 0.73 -30.85 14.82
N VAL A 46 1.59 -29.97 15.33
CA VAL A 46 1.46 -28.52 15.10
C VAL A 46 1.62 -28.19 13.61
N THR A 47 2.58 -28.83 12.94
CA THR A 47 2.85 -28.62 11.51
C THR A 47 1.72 -29.14 10.64
N GLU A 48 1.22 -30.33 10.92
CA GLU A 48 0.03 -30.90 10.25
C GLU A 48 -1.17 -29.98 10.42
N LYS A 49 -1.38 -29.46 11.64
CA LYS A 49 -2.49 -28.54 11.90
C LYS A 49 -2.34 -27.23 11.13
N ALA A 50 -1.14 -26.67 11.05
CA ALA A 50 -0.88 -25.46 10.28
C ALA A 50 -1.15 -25.64 8.78
N ILE A 51 -0.71 -26.78 8.23
CA ILE A 51 -0.97 -27.12 6.82
C ILE A 51 -2.48 -27.31 6.57
N ASP A 52 -3.18 -27.99 7.48
CA ASP A 52 -4.64 -28.19 7.41
C ASP A 52 -5.40 -26.86 7.39
N ILE A 53 -5.02 -25.90 8.25
CA ILE A 53 -5.65 -24.56 8.26
C ILE A 53 -5.40 -23.82 6.94
N LEU A 54 -4.18 -23.86 6.42
CA LEU A 54 -3.82 -23.23 5.15
C LEU A 54 -4.56 -23.85 3.94
N GLN A 55 -4.80 -25.16 3.95
CA GLN A 55 -5.57 -25.84 2.91
C GLN A 55 -7.07 -25.58 3.01
N HIS A 56 -7.58 -25.35 4.23
CA HIS A 56 -9.01 -25.21 4.50
C HIS A 56 -9.37 -23.96 5.34
N PRO A 57 -9.00 -22.74 4.90
CA PRO A 57 -9.13 -21.53 5.72
C PRO A 57 -10.59 -21.16 6.03
N ILE A 58 -11.52 -21.44 5.11
CA ILE A 58 -12.96 -21.18 5.31
C ILE A 58 -13.54 -22.06 6.41
N SER A 59 -13.11 -23.32 6.46
CA SER A 59 -13.53 -24.27 7.50
C SER A 59 -12.98 -23.86 8.86
N ALA A 60 -11.69 -23.51 8.93
CA ALA A 60 -11.05 -23.01 10.14
C ALA A 60 -11.75 -21.75 10.68
N MET A 61 -12.05 -20.79 9.81
CA MET A 61 -12.82 -19.59 10.18
C MET A 61 -14.21 -19.92 10.73
N SER A 62 -14.94 -20.82 10.06
CA SER A 62 -16.29 -21.23 10.51
C SER A 62 -16.23 -21.87 11.89
N LYS A 63 -15.19 -22.66 12.16
CA LYS A 63 -14.95 -23.27 13.48
C LYS A 63 -14.67 -22.21 14.54
N LEU A 64 -13.78 -21.25 14.27
CA LEU A 64 -13.46 -20.15 15.19
C LEU A 64 -14.69 -19.30 15.54
N ILE A 65 -15.57 -19.07 14.56
CA ILE A 65 -16.85 -18.37 14.77
C ILE A 65 -17.79 -19.21 15.64
N ALA A 66 -17.93 -20.50 15.35
CA ALA A 66 -18.79 -21.40 16.14
C ALA A 66 -18.32 -21.53 17.59
N GLU A 67 -17.01 -21.52 17.81
CA GLU A 67 -16.37 -21.60 19.14
C GLU A 67 -16.33 -20.25 19.87
N ASN A 68 -16.86 -19.18 19.27
CA ASN A 68 -16.80 -17.80 19.77
C ASN A 68 -15.39 -17.41 20.23
N ASN A 69 -14.37 -17.72 19.42
CA ASN A 69 -12.98 -17.50 19.82
C ASN A 69 -12.68 -15.99 19.99
N PRO A 70 -12.30 -15.52 21.20
CA PRO A 70 -12.09 -14.09 21.45
C PRO A 70 -10.84 -13.54 20.74
N ILE A 71 -9.81 -14.36 20.54
CA ILE A 71 -8.57 -13.98 19.85
C ILE A 71 -8.87 -13.70 18.38
N PHE A 72 -9.68 -14.56 17.76
CA PHE A 72 -10.14 -14.36 16.38
C PHE A 72 -10.87 -13.03 16.24
N TYR A 73 -11.87 -12.75 17.09
CA TYR A 73 -12.62 -11.49 17.00
C TYR A 73 -11.76 -10.25 17.23
N VAL A 74 -10.86 -10.28 18.20
CA VAL A 74 -9.94 -9.16 18.47
C VAL A 74 -8.97 -8.97 17.29
N GLY A 75 -8.46 -10.07 16.73
CA GLY A 75 -7.59 -10.05 15.56
C GLY A 75 -8.27 -9.48 14.32
N SER A 76 -9.45 -9.99 13.96
CA SER A 76 -10.22 -9.51 12.81
C SER A 76 -10.64 -8.04 13.00
N ALA A 77 -11.02 -7.64 14.22
CA ALA A 77 -11.29 -6.23 14.52
C ALA A 77 -10.06 -5.34 14.32
N ALA A 78 -8.86 -5.79 14.72
CA ALA A 78 -7.63 -5.06 14.49
C ALA A 78 -7.31 -4.93 12.99
N VAL A 79 -7.56 -5.96 12.18
CA VAL A 79 -7.40 -5.91 10.72
C VAL A 79 -8.35 -4.88 10.10
N ILE A 80 -9.61 -4.84 10.55
CA ILE A 80 -10.59 -3.84 10.09
C ILE A 80 -10.14 -2.42 10.46
N ILE A 81 -9.70 -2.19 11.70
CA ILE A 81 -9.22 -0.86 12.14
C ILE A 81 -8.00 -0.45 11.32
N TYR A 82 -7.05 -1.35 11.11
CA TYR A 82 -5.87 -1.11 10.29
C TYR A 82 -6.27 -0.73 8.85
N THR A 83 -7.25 -1.44 8.28
CA THR A 83 -7.79 -1.15 6.95
C THR A 83 -8.29 0.28 6.85
N LEU A 84 -9.09 0.71 7.81
CA LEU A 84 -9.61 2.08 7.85
C LEU A 84 -8.47 3.10 7.91
N ILE A 85 -7.47 2.86 8.76
CA ILE A 85 -6.30 3.74 8.89
C ILE A 85 -5.55 3.86 7.56
N VAL A 86 -5.28 2.74 6.88
CA VAL A 86 -4.58 2.74 5.59
C VAL A 86 -5.39 3.50 4.54
N LEU A 87 -6.71 3.27 4.47
CA LEU A 87 -7.57 3.97 3.52
C LEU A 87 -7.62 5.48 3.77
N PHE A 88 -7.65 5.92 5.04
CA PHE A 88 -7.68 7.36 5.38
C PHE A 88 -6.31 8.04 5.27
N LYS A 89 -5.21 7.34 5.57
CA LYS A 89 -3.85 7.90 5.51
C LYS A 89 -3.21 7.84 4.13
N THR A 90 -3.75 7.04 3.20
CA THR A 90 -3.21 6.99 1.84
C THR A 90 -3.48 8.33 1.15
N PRO A 91 -2.44 9.08 0.72
CA PRO A 91 -2.62 10.32 -0.01
C PRO A 91 -3.36 10.04 -1.33
N LYS A 92 -4.47 10.74 -1.53
CA LYS A 92 -5.37 10.54 -2.69
C LYS A 92 -4.78 11.02 -4.01
N GLU A 93 -3.78 11.88 -3.94
CA GLU A 93 -3.01 12.33 -5.10
C GLU A 93 -1.63 11.70 -5.05
N LYS A 94 -1.14 11.29 -6.24
CA LYS A 94 0.29 11.11 -6.42
C LYS A 94 0.91 12.43 -6.01
N GLN A 95 1.75 12.42 -4.98
CA GLN A 95 2.67 13.54 -4.80
C GLN A 95 3.38 13.65 -6.14
N ASP A 96 3.07 14.73 -6.86
CA ASP A 96 3.75 15.06 -8.09
C ASP A 96 5.25 15.16 -7.75
N TRP A 97 6.10 15.20 -8.78
CA TRP A 97 7.57 15.38 -8.74
C TRP A 97 8.13 16.28 -7.61
N GLU A 98 7.32 17.14 -6.99
CA GLU A 98 7.56 17.86 -5.73
C GLU A 98 7.96 17.00 -4.50
N ALA A 99 7.81 15.67 -4.53
CA ALA A 99 8.40 14.81 -3.49
C ALA A 99 9.94 14.82 -3.52
N GLU A 100 10.57 15.14 -4.66
CA GLU A 100 12.03 15.30 -4.78
C GLU A 100 12.53 16.61 -4.16
N THR A 101 11.70 17.65 -4.07
CA THR A 101 12.11 18.91 -3.41
C THR A 101 12.33 18.72 -1.90
N LYS A 102 11.73 17.68 -1.31
CA LYS A 102 11.85 17.34 0.11
C LYS A 102 12.92 16.28 0.39
N ASN A 103 13.26 15.47 -0.60
CA ASN A 103 14.30 14.44 -0.51
C ASN A 103 15.56 14.94 -1.20
N GLN A 104 16.45 15.57 -0.44
CA GLN A 104 17.75 16.05 -0.91
C GLN A 104 18.55 14.89 -1.53
N THR A 105 18.67 14.85 -2.84
CA THR A 105 19.52 13.90 -3.56
C THR A 105 20.96 14.39 -3.46
N HIS A 106 21.71 13.80 -2.54
CA HIS A 106 23.16 13.96 -2.33
C HIS A 106 23.63 15.42 -2.08
N GLY A 107 23.77 15.78 -0.80
CA GLY A 107 24.35 17.06 -0.36
C GLY A 107 23.36 18.22 -0.34
N SER A 108 23.86 19.47 -0.40
CA SER A 108 23.03 20.69 -0.44
C SER A 108 22.41 20.97 -1.82
N ALA A 109 22.58 20.07 -2.78
CA ALA A 109 21.99 20.19 -4.11
C ALA A 109 20.50 19.85 -4.03
N ARG A 110 19.66 20.74 -4.56
CA ARG A 110 18.22 20.53 -4.73
C ARG A 110 17.81 20.94 -6.13
N TYR A 111 16.75 20.32 -6.66
CA TYR A 111 16.13 20.81 -7.88
C TYR A 111 15.67 22.26 -7.70
N ALA A 112 15.88 23.06 -8.75
CA ALA A 112 15.44 24.45 -8.78
C ALA A 112 13.91 24.51 -8.87
N THR A 113 13.32 25.40 -8.09
CA THR A 113 11.88 25.63 -8.05
C THR A 113 11.43 26.45 -9.27
N ASP A 114 10.14 26.36 -9.62
CA ASP A 114 9.56 27.16 -10.72
C ASP A 114 9.84 28.66 -10.53
N SER A 115 9.86 29.17 -9.29
CA SER A 115 10.20 30.56 -8.98
C SER A 115 11.68 30.93 -9.20
N GLU A 116 12.59 29.96 -9.16
CA GLU A 116 14.02 30.16 -9.43
C GLU A 116 14.33 30.06 -10.93
N ILE A 117 13.55 29.27 -11.67
CA ILE A 117 13.73 29.06 -13.11
C ILE A 117 13.02 30.16 -13.90
N PHE A 118 11.77 30.48 -13.56
CA PHE A 118 10.94 31.43 -14.31
C PHE A 118 11.02 32.83 -13.70
N ILE A 119 12.10 33.54 -14.02
CA ILE A 119 12.30 34.93 -13.59
C ILE A 119 11.52 35.87 -14.53
N PRO A 120 10.55 36.65 -14.02
CA PRO A 120 9.77 37.58 -14.84
C PRO A 120 10.69 38.56 -15.60
N GLY A 121 10.47 38.68 -16.91
CA GLY A 121 11.29 39.54 -17.78
C GLY A 121 12.64 38.95 -18.22
N LYS A 122 13.01 37.74 -17.79
CA LYS A 122 14.19 37.02 -18.29
C LYS A 122 13.85 35.65 -18.86
N ILE A 123 13.14 34.83 -18.08
CA ILE A 123 12.77 33.46 -18.45
C ILE A 123 11.29 33.29 -18.18
N GLU A 124 10.49 33.31 -19.25
CA GLU A 124 9.04 33.23 -19.17
C GLU A 124 8.53 31.82 -19.51
N LYS A 125 7.51 31.39 -18.78
CA LYS A 125 6.84 30.11 -19.02
C LYS A 125 5.89 30.23 -20.21
N VAL A 126 6.32 29.74 -21.37
CA VAL A 126 5.52 29.77 -22.61
C VAL A 126 4.94 28.39 -22.92
N SER A 127 3.69 28.36 -23.39
CA SER A 127 3.08 27.10 -23.84
C SER A 127 3.76 26.58 -25.12
N LYS A 128 3.80 25.25 -25.30
CA LYS A 128 4.36 24.63 -26.52
C LYS A 128 3.78 25.20 -27.81
N LYS A 129 2.48 25.50 -27.83
CA LYS A 129 1.79 26.11 -28.98
C LYS A 129 2.29 27.53 -29.27
N GLN A 130 2.49 28.35 -28.23
CA GLN A 130 3.03 29.71 -28.39
C GLN A 130 4.50 29.68 -28.82
N MET A 131 5.32 28.80 -28.24
CA MET A 131 6.72 28.62 -28.63
C MET A 131 6.84 28.23 -30.11
N LEU A 132 6.04 27.25 -30.56
CA LEU A 132 5.99 26.84 -31.97
C LEU A 132 5.58 28.00 -32.89
N LYS A 133 4.60 28.81 -32.46
CA LYS A 133 4.11 29.97 -33.23
C LYS A 133 5.19 31.06 -33.34
N GLN A 134 5.90 31.35 -32.26
CA GLN A 134 7.01 32.31 -32.26
C GLN A 134 8.17 31.85 -33.13
N PHE A 135 8.54 30.58 -33.04
CA PHE A 135 9.59 29.97 -33.88
C PHE A 135 9.26 30.02 -35.38
N LYS A 136 8.03 29.68 -35.77
CA LYS A 136 7.60 29.82 -37.17
C LYS A 136 7.61 31.28 -37.64
N LYS A 137 7.33 32.23 -36.74
CA LYS A 137 7.35 33.66 -37.05
C LYS A 137 8.78 34.19 -37.22
N SER A 138 9.75 33.70 -36.44
CA SER A 138 11.16 34.11 -36.60
C SER A 138 11.76 33.60 -37.92
N LEU A 139 11.42 32.37 -38.34
CA LEU A 139 11.88 31.83 -39.64
C LEU A 139 11.35 32.63 -40.84
N LYS A 140 10.13 33.17 -40.76
CA LYS A 140 9.58 34.03 -41.81
C LYS A 140 10.20 35.43 -41.86
N LYS A 141 10.73 35.91 -40.73
CA LYS A 141 11.29 37.27 -40.61
C LYS A 141 12.78 37.34 -40.99
N GLY A 142 13.47 36.21 -41.07
CA GLY A 142 14.87 36.13 -41.53
C GLY A 142 15.02 35.83 -43.03
N ASN A 143 13.94 35.99 -43.80
CA ASN A 143 13.89 35.69 -45.24
C ASN A 143 13.51 36.94 -46.07
N ASP A 144 13.60 38.13 -45.44
CA ASP A 144 13.62 39.47 -46.04
C ASP A 144 15.05 40.02 -45.87
#